data_AF-A0A7M7NXA7-F1
#
_entry.id   AF-A0A7M7NXA7-F1
#
_cell.length_a   1.000
_cell.length_b   1.000
_cell.length_c   1.000
_cell.angle_alpha   90.00
_cell.angle_beta   90.00
_cell.angle_gamma   90.00
#
_symmetry.space_group_name_H-M   'P 1'
#
loop_
_entity.id
_entity.type
_entity.pdbx_description
1 polymer ?
#
loop_
_entity_poly.entity_id
_entity_poly.type
_entity_poly.pdbx_seq_one_letter_code
_entity_poly.pdbx_strand_id
1 'polypeptide(L)'
;MPGNYFSLVCQLLLIFCLFKSIHCTVKREQVLHNVFNKYLDRNELRENFGRIRSFPPRTYGSEGTRWSADGGDVFRAIWNVPNGCEERHGIEIPLSDYGIEFNKNHSWWTGDVISQFDAQMIGYYPHVTKDGTFINGGIPQLGNITAHLQKVADDILTAISDPDYAGLAMIDWEAWYPQWNSIEQRYRTYSTDHVSRQHPEWDKDTVNTVAALEWTEGAKLFMESTLQLAKLLRPKALWGYYHYPYCMVLANSTQCHPLQPKLNDEILWLFNESTIMYPSIYLIPEHVADFESSVKGRLAEAFRIREKSSDPKGAVMSYTRFNYTSTYYYFTLEDLNHTILTSAEFGTHGIVFWGDNYDDGTLQTCQELRDYVINALGPVVVMAREGAGSCSNKVCSGQGRCVGEILTCGKGDHRQKRKKREVKDSVCTCRCFVGWQGYDCSTRVKY
;
A
#
# COMPACT_ATOMS: atom_id res chain seq x y z
N MET A 1 45.57 -23.64 18.21
CA MET A 1 44.68 -23.62 17.02
C MET A 1 43.24 -23.36 17.47
N PRO A 2 42.74 -22.11 17.45
CA PRO A 2 41.35 -21.80 17.81
C PRO A 2 40.52 -21.40 16.56
N GLY A 3 40.57 -22.21 15.50
CA GLY A 3 39.91 -21.92 14.22
C GLY A 3 38.64 -22.74 13.91
N ASN A 4 38.37 -23.82 14.65
CA ASN A 4 37.29 -24.76 14.31
C ASN A 4 36.01 -24.64 15.16
N TYR A 5 36.06 -24.03 16.35
CA TYR A 5 34.87 -23.92 17.22
C TYR A 5 33.89 -22.85 16.73
N PHE A 6 34.38 -21.73 16.20
CA PHE A 6 33.54 -20.64 15.66
C PHE A 6 32.74 -21.08 14.43
N SER A 7 33.32 -21.94 13.59
CA SER A 7 32.67 -22.52 12.42
C SER A 7 31.55 -23.50 12.80
N LEU A 8 31.78 -24.34 13.81
CA LEU A 8 30.80 -25.34 14.25
C LEU A 8 29.58 -24.71 14.94
N VAL A 9 29.78 -23.66 15.73
CA VAL A 9 28.69 -22.91 16.37
C VAL A 9 27.87 -22.16 15.33
N CYS A 10 28.50 -21.50 14.35
CA CYS A 10 27.78 -20.91 13.21
C CYS A 10 26.99 -21.96 12.41
N GLN A 11 27.56 -23.14 12.17
CA GLN A 11 26.86 -24.22 11.46
C GLN A 11 25.69 -24.80 12.27
N LEU A 12 25.84 -24.97 13.59
CA LEU A 12 24.76 -25.43 14.48
C LEU A 12 23.66 -24.38 14.63
N LEU A 13 24.02 -23.08 14.69
CA LEU A 13 23.06 -21.98 14.64
C LEU A 13 22.34 -21.94 13.30
N LEU A 14 23.04 -22.10 12.17
CA LEU A 14 22.44 -22.23 10.84
C LEU A 14 21.48 -23.41 10.78
N ILE A 15 21.85 -24.58 11.32
CA ILE A 15 20.98 -25.76 11.37
C ILE A 15 19.78 -25.48 12.27
N PHE A 16 19.95 -24.88 13.45
CA PHE A 16 18.85 -24.55 14.36
C PHE A 16 17.90 -23.50 13.75
N CYS A 17 18.44 -22.49 13.08
CA CYS A 17 17.71 -21.47 12.32
C CYS A 17 16.98 -22.09 11.12
N LEU A 18 17.60 -23.03 10.40
CA LEU A 18 16.97 -23.80 9.32
C LEU A 18 15.85 -24.69 9.88
N PHE A 19 16.06 -25.37 11.01
CA PHE A 19 15.02 -26.18 11.64
C PHE A 19 13.85 -25.32 12.15
N LYS A 20 14.11 -24.18 12.81
CA LYS A 20 13.05 -23.23 13.21
C LYS A 20 12.34 -22.64 11.99
N SER A 21 13.06 -22.25 10.94
CA SER A 21 12.48 -21.72 9.70
C SER A 21 11.65 -22.77 8.95
N ILE A 22 12.12 -24.01 8.83
CA ILE A 22 11.38 -25.13 8.23
C ILE A 22 10.16 -25.47 9.08
N HIS A 23 10.29 -25.52 10.41
CA HIS A 23 9.18 -25.81 11.32
C HIS A 23 8.13 -24.68 11.32
N CYS A 24 8.55 -23.41 11.26
CA CYS A 24 7.67 -22.26 11.04
C CYS A 24 6.95 -22.35 9.68
N THR A 25 7.66 -22.73 8.62
CA THR A 25 7.08 -22.87 7.26
C THR A 25 6.04 -24.00 7.20
N VAL A 26 6.35 -25.18 7.74
CA VAL A 26 5.42 -26.34 7.76
C VAL A 26 4.21 -26.04 8.66
N LYS A 27 4.42 -25.43 9.83
CA LYS A 27 3.34 -25.04 10.73
C LYS A 27 2.46 -23.96 10.10
N ARG A 28 3.04 -23.02 9.34
CA ARG A 28 2.31 -22.00 8.59
C ARG A 28 1.40 -22.60 7.53
N GLU A 29 1.92 -23.46 6.65
CA GLU A 29 1.10 -24.08 5.60
C GLU A 29 -0.04 -24.91 6.21
N GLN A 30 0.22 -25.62 7.31
CA GLN A 30 -0.80 -26.41 8.00
C GLN A 30 -1.86 -25.55 8.70
N VAL A 31 -1.48 -24.44 9.34
CA VAL A 31 -2.42 -23.49 9.95
C VAL A 31 -3.27 -22.82 8.88
N LEU A 32 -2.65 -22.31 7.82
CA LEU A 32 -3.36 -21.74 6.68
C LEU A 32 -4.35 -22.76 6.11
N HIS A 33 -3.91 -23.98 5.83
CA HIS A 33 -4.77 -25.05 5.34
C HIS A 33 -5.96 -25.33 6.28
N ASN A 34 -5.73 -25.41 7.59
CA ASN A 34 -6.79 -25.68 8.56
C ASN A 34 -7.79 -24.52 8.70
N VAL A 35 -7.32 -23.28 8.70
CA VAL A 35 -8.19 -22.09 8.73
C VAL A 35 -8.97 -22.02 7.43
N PHE A 36 -8.31 -22.17 6.28
CA PHE A 36 -8.97 -22.19 4.98
C PHE A 36 -10.05 -23.29 4.90
N ASN A 37 -9.77 -24.51 5.38
CA ASN A 37 -10.73 -25.61 5.45
C ASN A 37 -11.97 -25.32 6.31
N LYS A 38 -11.89 -24.38 7.27
CA LYS A 38 -13.02 -23.98 8.13
C LYS A 38 -13.92 -22.95 7.44
N TYR A 39 -13.36 -22.05 6.65
CA TYR A 39 -14.05 -20.86 6.14
C TYR A 39 -14.44 -20.93 4.66
N LEU A 40 -13.96 -21.93 3.92
CA LEU A 40 -14.29 -22.14 2.53
C LEU A 40 -14.96 -23.50 2.36
N ASP A 41 -15.98 -23.58 1.49
CA ASP A 41 -16.53 -24.86 1.07
C ASP A 41 -15.41 -25.73 0.46
N ARG A 42 -15.38 -27.02 0.77
CA ARG A 42 -14.33 -27.95 0.30
C ARG A 42 -14.21 -27.97 -1.23
N ASN A 43 -15.28 -27.62 -1.94
CA ASN A 43 -15.29 -27.51 -3.40
C ASN A 43 -14.59 -26.24 -3.90
N GLU A 44 -14.77 -25.08 -3.25
CA GLU A 44 -14.05 -23.82 -3.59
C GLU A 44 -12.56 -23.90 -3.26
N LEU A 45 -12.19 -24.60 -2.18
CA LEU A 45 -10.80 -24.83 -1.79
C LEU A 45 -10.01 -25.58 -2.85
N ARG A 46 -10.57 -26.63 -3.47
CA ARG A 46 -9.84 -27.42 -4.47
C ARG A 46 -9.53 -26.65 -5.74
N GLU A 47 -10.40 -25.72 -6.14
CA GLU A 47 -10.15 -24.83 -7.28
C GLU A 47 -9.20 -23.67 -6.93
N ASN A 48 -9.27 -23.15 -5.69
CA ASN A 48 -8.50 -21.97 -5.30
C ASN A 48 -7.13 -22.27 -4.67
N PHE A 49 -6.89 -23.40 -4.00
CA PHE A 49 -5.56 -23.74 -3.44
C PHE A 49 -4.49 -23.89 -4.52
N GLY A 50 -4.86 -24.40 -5.70
CA GLY A 50 -3.99 -24.43 -6.88
C GLY A 50 -3.70 -23.02 -7.43
N ARG A 51 -4.62 -22.06 -7.24
CA ARG A 51 -4.49 -20.66 -7.66
C ARG A 51 -3.75 -19.77 -6.65
N ILE A 52 -3.61 -20.16 -5.37
CA ILE A 52 -2.85 -19.37 -4.38
C ILE A 52 -1.41 -19.12 -4.84
N ARG A 53 -0.81 -20.07 -5.58
CA ARG A 53 0.54 -19.95 -6.17
C ARG A 53 0.54 -19.38 -7.59
N SER A 54 -0.62 -19.09 -8.18
CA SER A 54 -0.76 -18.71 -9.59
C SER A 54 -1.96 -17.79 -9.85
N PHE A 55 -2.24 -16.83 -8.95
CA PHE A 55 -3.16 -15.77 -9.32
C PHE A 55 -2.51 -15.02 -10.50
N PRO A 56 -3.12 -15.03 -11.69
CA PRO A 56 -2.55 -14.30 -12.82
C PRO A 56 -2.39 -12.83 -12.41
N PRO A 57 -1.33 -12.14 -12.85
CA PRO A 57 -1.19 -10.70 -12.66
C PRO A 57 -2.50 -10.04 -13.09
N ARG A 58 -3.15 -9.29 -12.19
CA ARG A 58 -4.48 -8.76 -12.49
C ARG A 58 -4.36 -7.82 -13.67
N THR A 59 -5.18 -8.08 -14.68
CA THR A 59 -5.24 -7.26 -15.89
C THR A 59 -5.95 -5.96 -15.56
N TYR A 60 -5.19 -4.93 -15.17
CA TYR A 60 -5.70 -3.57 -15.16
C TYR A 60 -5.95 -3.14 -16.61
N GLY A 61 -7.22 -2.96 -16.98
CA GLY A 61 -7.63 -2.33 -18.23
C GLY A 61 -8.22 -3.23 -19.33
N SER A 62 -8.90 -4.34 -19.04
CA SER A 62 -9.79 -4.93 -20.07
C SER A 62 -11.08 -5.61 -19.59
N GLU A 63 -11.11 -6.37 -18.48
CA GLU A 63 -12.34 -7.08 -18.09
C GLU A 63 -12.45 -7.30 -16.56
N GLY A 64 -13.06 -6.36 -15.82
CA GLY A 64 -13.63 -6.71 -14.49
C GLY A 64 -13.59 -5.69 -13.35
N THR A 65 -13.08 -4.48 -13.55
CA THR A 65 -13.40 -3.33 -12.68
C THR A 65 -13.81 -2.16 -13.55
N ARG A 66 -14.65 -1.28 -13.02
CA ARG A 66 -15.47 -0.26 -13.69
C ARG A 66 -14.62 0.85 -14.38
N TRP A 67 -13.76 0.49 -15.33
CA TRP A 67 -13.03 1.44 -16.17
C TRP A 67 -13.84 1.65 -17.44
N SER A 68 -14.27 2.88 -17.69
CA SER A 68 -14.92 3.22 -18.94
C SER A 68 -13.97 2.96 -20.12
N ALA A 69 -14.48 2.29 -21.15
CA ALA A 69 -13.74 1.96 -22.37
C ALA A 69 -13.31 3.20 -23.20
N ASP A 70 -13.58 4.42 -22.69
CA ASP A 70 -13.25 5.71 -23.29
C ASP A 70 -11.92 6.31 -22.78
N GLY A 71 -11.21 5.63 -21.87
CA GLY A 71 -9.93 6.10 -21.33
C GLY A 71 -10.05 7.25 -20.32
N GLY A 72 -11.26 7.51 -19.79
CA GLY A 72 -11.54 8.61 -18.85
C GLY A 72 -10.91 8.46 -17.47
N ASP A 73 -10.81 7.26 -16.92
CA ASP A 73 -10.43 7.05 -15.52
C ASP A 73 -9.01 6.49 -15.35
N VAL A 74 -7.99 6.94 -16.07
CA VAL A 74 -6.63 6.40 -15.85
C VAL A 74 -6.01 6.80 -14.50
N PHE A 75 -6.58 7.79 -13.82
CA PHE A 75 -6.24 8.28 -12.48
C PHE A 75 -7.53 8.50 -11.67
N ARG A 76 -7.69 7.83 -10.53
CA ARG A 76 -8.87 7.96 -9.66
C ARG A 76 -8.58 8.84 -8.45
N ALA A 77 -9.62 9.46 -7.90
CA ALA A 77 -9.54 10.22 -6.66
C ALA A 77 -10.56 9.65 -5.67
N ILE A 78 -10.12 9.29 -4.47
CA ILE A 78 -10.96 8.61 -3.48
C ILE A 78 -10.93 9.40 -2.18
N TRP A 79 -12.11 9.69 -1.63
CA TRP A 79 -12.30 10.36 -0.36
C TRP A 79 -12.61 9.33 0.71
N ASN A 80 -11.61 9.07 1.55
CA ASN A 80 -11.66 8.15 2.69
C ASN A 80 -11.63 8.94 4.00
N VAL A 81 -12.53 9.91 4.09
CA VAL A 81 -12.72 10.80 5.23
C VAL A 81 -14.22 10.77 5.55
N PRO A 82 -14.62 10.62 6.81
CA PRO A 82 -16.03 10.74 7.17
C PRO A 82 -16.54 12.13 6.84
N ASN A 83 -17.84 12.22 6.57
CA ASN A 83 -18.46 13.49 6.25
C ASN A 83 -19.86 13.55 6.87
N GLY A 84 -19.96 14.17 8.05
CA GLY A 84 -21.22 14.43 8.73
C GLY A 84 -21.86 15.79 8.38
N CYS A 85 -21.27 16.59 7.50
CA CYS A 85 -21.70 17.97 7.24
C CYS A 85 -23.13 18.07 6.70
N GLU A 86 -23.52 17.14 5.81
CA GLU A 86 -24.87 17.12 5.26
C GLU A 86 -25.89 16.74 6.34
N GLU A 87 -25.65 15.63 7.04
CA GLU A 87 -26.55 15.12 8.09
C GLU A 87 -26.74 16.12 9.23
N ARG A 88 -25.65 16.75 9.71
CA ARG A 88 -25.68 17.60 10.91
C ARG A 88 -26.04 19.05 10.62
N HIS A 89 -25.68 19.55 9.44
CA HIS A 89 -25.72 20.98 9.15
C HIS A 89 -26.39 21.34 7.81
N GLY A 90 -26.84 20.35 7.04
CA GLY A 90 -27.46 20.58 5.73
C GLY A 90 -26.47 21.09 4.67
N ILE A 91 -25.16 20.90 4.89
CA ILE A 91 -24.11 21.34 3.97
C ILE A 91 -23.55 20.12 3.25
N GLU A 92 -23.96 19.94 2.00
CA GLU A 92 -23.37 18.95 1.12
C GLU A 92 -21.93 19.35 0.73
N ILE A 93 -21.01 18.40 0.73
CA ILE A 93 -19.65 18.60 0.20
C ILE A 93 -19.65 18.02 -1.22
N PRO A 94 -19.46 18.84 -2.28
CA PRO A 94 -19.74 18.45 -3.67
C PRO A 94 -18.62 17.59 -4.28
N LEU A 95 -18.28 16.46 -3.65
CA LEU A 95 -17.20 15.57 -4.09
C LEU A 95 -17.47 14.96 -5.48
N SER A 96 -18.72 14.56 -5.73
CA SER A 96 -19.16 13.94 -6.99
C SER A 96 -18.97 14.86 -8.21
N ASP A 97 -19.11 16.17 -8.03
CA ASP A 97 -18.97 17.17 -9.11
C ASP A 97 -17.54 17.20 -9.69
N TYR A 98 -16.55 16.79 -8.88
CA TYR A 98 -15.14 16.68 -9.27
C TYR A 98 -14.74 15.22 -9.58
N GLY A 99 -15.71 14.30 -9.55
CA GLY A 99 -15.54 12.85 -9.66
C GLY A 99 -14.57 12.28 -8.63
N ILE A 100 -14.64 12.79 -7.41
CA ILE A 100 -14.02 12.18 -6.24
C ILE A 100 -14.98 11.10 -5.74
N GLU A 101 -14.51 9.87 -5.71
CA GLU A 101 -15.28 8.70 -5.28
C GLU A 101 -15.26 8.56 -3.76
N PHE A 102 -16.37 8.18 -3.15
CA PHE A 102 -16.47 7.95 -1.71
C PHE A 102 -17.42 6.78 -1.44
N ASN A 103 -17.26 6.15 -0.29
CA ASN A 103 -18.18 5.10 0.16
C ASN A 103 -19.59 5.66 0.30
N LYS A 104 -20.60 4.85 0.01
CA LYS A 104 -22.00 5.16 0.34
C LYS A 104 -22.14 5.61 1.79
N ASN A 105 -22.97 6.63 2.00
CA ASN A 105 -23.21 7.27 3.30
C ASN A 105 -21.93 7.80 3.98
N HIS A 106 -20.86 8.06 3.22
CA HIS A 106 -19.58 8.52 3.75
C HIS A 106 -19.00 7.61 4.86
N SER A 107 -19.26 6.29 4.76
CA SER A 107 -18.71 5.33 5.71
C SER A 107 -17.18 5.40 5.71
N TRP A 108 -16.60 5.64 6.89
CA TRP A 108 -15.16 5.82 7.04
C TRP A 108 -14.40 4.52 6.80
N TRP A 109 -14.75 3.49 7.55
CA TRP A 109 -13.89 2.32 7.68
C TRP A 109 -14.12 1.31 6.58
N THR A 110 -15.37 1.04 6.21
CA THR A 110 -15.70 -0.03 5.26
C THR A 110 -16.86 0.39 4.38
N GLY A 111 -16.78 0.08 3.08
CA GLY A 111 -17.77 0.50 2.11
C GLY A 111 -17.50 -0.04 0.71
N ASP A 112 -18.22 0.48 -0.27
CA ASP A 112 -18.25 -0.03 -1.65
C ASP A 112 -17.11 0.49 -2.55
N VAL A 113 -16.39 1.53 -2.12
CA VAL A 113 -15.24 2.10 -2.85
C VAL A 113 -13.92 1.69 -2.19
N ILE A 114 -13.82 1.85 -0.87
CA ILE A 114 -12.62 1.58 -0.08
C ILE A 114 -13.00 1.00 1.29
N SER A 115 -12.24 0.00 1.72
CA SER A 115 -12.31 -0.56 3.08
C SER A 115 -10.94 -0.52 3.73
N GLN A 116 -10.81 0.20 4.84
CA GLN A 116 -9.62 0.32 5.67
C GLN A 116 -9.81 -0.47 6.97
N PHE A 117 -8.79 -1.23 7.33
CA PHE A 117 -8.75 -2.06 8.53
C PHE A 117 -7.59 -1.64 9.42
N ASP A 118 -7.86 -0.92 10.51
CA ASP A 118 -6.84 -0.58 11.49
C ASP A 118 -6.49 -1.77 12.40
N ALA A 119 -5.51 -1.56 13.29
CA ALA A 119 -5.05 -2.54 14.26
C ALA A 119 -6.15 -3.17 15.14
N GLN A 120 -7.30 -2.50 15.33
CA GLN A 120 -8.41 -2.96 16.16
C GLN A 120 -9.49 -3.67 15.35
N MET A 121 -9.53 -3.44 14.03
CA MET A 121 -10.55 -3.96 13.12
C MET A 121 -10.17 -5.25 12.40
N ILE A 122 -8.90 -5.68 12.44
CA ILE A 122 -8.48 -6.88 11.71
C ILE A 122 -7.59 -7.82 12.52
N GLY A 123 -8.17 -8.97 12.87
CA GLY A 123 -7.43 -10.05 13.51
C GLY A 123 -6.95 -9.71 14.91
N TYR A 124 -6.13 -10.61 15.44
CA TYR A 124 -5.38 -10.38 16.67
C TYR A 124 -3.90 -10.14 16.37
N TYR A 125 -3.56 -9.00 15.79
CA TYR A 125 -2.14 -8.71 15.56
C TYR A 125 -1.38 -8.62 16.90
N PRO A 126 -0.20 -9.24 17.00
CA PRO A 126 0.62 -9.19 18.20
C PRO A 126 1.21 -7.79 18.36
N HIS A 127 0.91 -7.09 19.43
CA HIS A 127 1.48 -5.77 19.72
C HIS A 127 1.38 -5.43 21.21
N VAL A 128 2.10 -4.39 21.62
CA VAL A 128 2.00 -3.85 22.98
C VAL A 128 1.28 -2.51 22.91
N THR A 129 0.14 -2.40 23.60
CA THR A 129 -0.67 -1.17 23.65
C THR A 129 0.06 -0.05 24.40
N LYS A 130 -0.50 1.17 24.36
CA LYS A 130 0.10 2.35 25.02
C LYS A 130 0.19 2.20 26.54
N ASP A 131 -0.75 1.50 27.16
CA ASP A 131 -0.77 1.15 28.58
C ASP A 131 0.14 -0.04 28.94
N GLY A 132 0.83 -0.63 27.96
CA GLY A 132 1.77 -1.72 28.18
C GLY A 132 1.15 -3.13 28.16
N THR A 133 -0.12 -3.26 27.76
CA THR A 133 -0.79 -4.55 27.64
C THR A 133 -0.31 -5.31 26.41
N PHE A 134 0.04 -6.59 26.59
CA PHE A 134 0.53 -7.47 25.52
C PHE A 134 -0.67 -8.13 24.82
N ILE A 135 -0.98 -7.70 23.61
CA ILE A 135 -2.02 -8.29 22.77
C ILE A 135 -1.40 -9.44 21.97
N ASN A 136 -2.05 -10.61 21.99
CA ASN A 136 -1.61 -11.82 21.31
C ASN A 136 -0.10 -12.10 21.46
N GLY A 137 0.42 -12.07 22.70
CA GLY A 137 1.84 -12.32 22.97
C GLY A 137 2.77 -11.11 22.78
N GLY A 138 2.26 -9.97 22.30
CA GLY A 138 2.97 -8.68 22.22
C GLY A 138 4.00 -8.55 21.09
N ILE A 139 4.68 -9.64 20.73
CA ILE A 139 5.66 -9.72 19.64
C ILE A 139 5.32 -10.83 18.65
N PRO A 140 5.64 -10.70 17.35
CA PRO A 140 5.19 -11.62 16.32
C PRO A 140 5.56 -13.09 16.54
N GLN A 141 6.77 -13.36 17.04
CA GLN A 141 7.24 -14.73 17.31
C GLN A 141 6.52 -15.43 18.47
N LEU A 142 5.76 -14.70 19.29
CA LEU A 142 4.94 -15.25 20.39
C LEU A 142 3.44 -15.27 20.08
N GLY A 143 3.04 -14.72 18.94
CA GLY A 143 1.63 -14.61 18.59
C GLY A 143 0.99 -15.94 18.18
N ASN A 144 -0.27 -16.13 18.56
CA ASN A 144 -1.08 -17.22 18.06
C ASN A 144 -1.63 -16.87 16.67
N ILE A 145 -0.92 -17.34 15.63
CA ILE A 145 -1.28 -17.10 14.23
C ILE A 145 -2.64 -17.71 13.86
N THR A 146 -3.02 -18.86 14.43
CA THR A 146 -4.31 -19.49 14.13
C THR A 146 -5.47 -18.65 14.62
N ALA A 147 -5.41 -18.19 15.87
CA ALA A 147 -6.45 -17.33 16.45
C ALA A 147 -6.54 -16.00 15.69
N HIS A 148 -5.39 -15.44 15.30
CA HIS A 148 -5.33 -14.24 14.48
C HIS A 148 -6.05 -14.43 13.14
N LEU A 149 -5.69 -15.46 12.36
CA LEU A 149 -6.29 -15.68 11.03
C LEU A 149 -7.77 -16.04 11.08
N GLN A 150 -8.23 -16.75 12.12
CA GLN A 150 -9.67 -16.99 12.32
C GLN A 150 -10.42 -15.66 12.52
N LYS A 151 -9.87 -14.78 13.35
CA LYS A 151 -10.43 -13.45 13.58
C LYS A 151 -10.38 -12.57 12.33
N VAL A 152 -9.28 -12.60 11.57
CA VAL A 152 -9.17 -11.91 10.26
C VAL A 152 -10.29 -12.36 9.31
N ALA A 153 -10.57 -13.66 9.24
CA ALA A 153 -11.64 -14.17 8.38
C ALA A 153 -13.00 -13.60 8.81
N ASP A 154 -13.33 -13.68 10.09
CA ASP A 154 -14.58 -13.15 10.64
C ASP A 154 -14.71 -11.64 10.37
N ASP A 155 -13.63 -10.88 10.57
CA ASP A 155 -13.59 -9.42 10.37
C ASP A 155 -13.83 -9.04 8.91
N ILE A 156 -13.12 -9.67 7.97
CA ILE A 156 -13.28 -9.38 6.53
C ILE A 156 -14.67 -9.77 6.05
N LEU A 157 -15.19 -10.93 6.45
CA LEU A 157 -16.52 -11.39 6.05
C LEU A 157 -17.64 -10.49 6.58
N THR A 158 -17.44 -9.91 7.77
CA THR A 158 -18.39 -8.97 8.37
C THR A 158 -18.33 -7.60 7.71
N ALA A 159 -17.11 -7.06 7.55
CA ALA A 159 -16.87 -5.73 6.99
C ALA A 159 -17.22 -5.61 5.50
N ILE A 160 -16.80 -6.60 4.70
CA ILE A 160 -16.98 -6.61 3.25
C ILE A 160 -17.93 -7.76 2.94
N SER A 161 -19.23 -7.59 3.11
CA SER A 161 -20.20 -8.68 2.91
C SER A 161 -20.29 -9.19 1.47
N ASP A 162 -19.96 -8.34 0.48
CA ASP A 162 -19.97 -8.69 -0.94
C ASP A 162 -18.75 -9.56 -1.32
N PRO A 163 -18.94 -10.84 -1.71
CA PRO A 163 -17.84 -11.70 -2.15
C PRO A 163 -17.19 -11.21 -3.46
N ASP A 164 -17.93 -10.44 -4.28
CA ASP A 164 -17.47 -9.88 -5.53
C ASP A 164 -16.87 -8.47 -5.38
N TYR A 165 -16.69 -7.99 -4.14
CA TYR A 165 -16.11 -6.69 -3.85
C TYR A 165 -14.80 -6.47 -4.62
N ALA A 166 -14.79 -5.43 -5.44
CA ALA A 166 -13.68 -5.10 -6.33
C ALA A 166 -13.10 -3.70 -6.06
N GLY A 167 -13.40 -3.14 -4.88
CA GLY A 167 -12.86 -1.86 -4.42
C GLY A 167 -11.47 -1.98 -3.80
N LEU A 168 -11.03 -0.90 -3.17
CA LEU A 168 -9.76 -0.82 -2.45
C LEU A 168 -9.89 -1.47 -1.07
N ALA A 169 -8.85 -2.18 -0.64
CA ALA A 169 -8.82 -2.81 0.67
C ALA A 169 -7.43 -2.60 1.31
N MET A 170 -7.39 -1.84 2.40
CA MET A 170 -6.14 -1.41 3.01
C MET A 170 -6.06 -1.92 4.45
N ILE A 171 -4.93 -2.54 4.79
CA ILE A 171 -4.61 -2.91 6.16
C ILE A 171 -3.70 -1.83 6.74
N ASP A 172 -4.19 -1.15 7.76
CA ASP A 172 -3.51 -0.07 8.44
C ASP A 172 -2.83 -0.59 9.71
N TRP A 173 -1.63 -1.15 9.51
CA TRP A 173 -0.81 -1.75 10.55
C TRP A 173 0.43 -0.91 10.83
N GLU A 174 0.42 -0.20 11.96
CA GLU A 174 1.47 0.76 12.31
C GLU A 174 2.22 0.43 13.61
N ALA A 175 1.83 -0.63 14.33
CA ALA A 175 2.39 -0.87 15.67
C ALA A 175 3.86 -1.34 15.65
N TRP A 176 4.34 -1.89 14.53
CA TRP A 176 5.74 -2.24 14.30
C TRP A 176 6.02 -2.52 12.81
N TYR A 177 7.30 -2.51 12.44
CA TYR A 177 7.78 -2.84 11.09
C TYR A 177 8.29 -4.29 11.01
N PRO A 178 8.16 -4.99 9.87
CA PRO A 178 8.65 -6.35 9.75
C PRO A 178 10.18 -6.47 9.76
N GLN A 179 10.91 -5.41 9.39
CA GLN A 179 12.37 -5.38 9.45
C GLN A 179 12.86 -5.11 10.87
N TRP A 180 13.72 -5.98 11.40
CA TRP A 180 14.37 -5.80 12.71
C TRP A 180 15.03 -4.42 12.88
N ASN A 181 15.69 -3.92 11.83
CA ASN A 181 16.41 -2.66 11.87
C ASN A 181 15.49 -1.42 11.90
N SER A 182 14.18 -1.60 11.69
CA SER A 182 13.18 -0.53 11.68
C SER A 182 12.29 -0.49 12.93
N ILE A 183 12.40 -1.47 13.83
CA ILE A 183 11.50 -1.56 14.99
C ILE A 183 11.99 -0.73 16.17
N GLU A 184 11.04 -0.28 16.99
CA GLU A 184 11.32 0.43 18.23
C GLU A 184 12.14 -0.40 19.21
N GLN A 185 12.95 0.28 20.03
CA GLN A 185 13.83 -0.36 21.00
C GLN A 185 13.08 -1.28 21.98
N ARG A 186 11.83 -0.96 22.35
CA ARG A 186 11.04 -1.79 23.27
C ARG A 186 10.78 -3.19 22.71
N TYR A 187 10.47 -3.31 21.41
CA TYR A 187 10.26 -4.60 20.76
C TYR A 187 11.56 -5.40 20.61
N ARG A 188 12.69 -4.71 20.43
CA ARG A 188 14.02 -5.35 20.48
C ARG A 188 14.25 -5.95 21.86
N THR A 189 14.03 -5.19 22.92
CA THR A 189 14.18 -5.67 24.31
C THR A 189 13.27 -6.87 24.59
N TYR A 190 11.99 -6.81 24.24
CA TYR A 190 11.07 -7.94 24.47
C TYR A 190 11.52 -9.21 23.73
N SER A 191 12.01 -9.06 22.50
CA SER A 191 12.53 -10.17 21.69
C SER A 191 13.82 -10.75 22.27
N THR A 192 14.78 -9.91 22.66
CA THR A 192 16.04 -10.37 23.26
C THR A 192 15.84 -10.99 24.63
N ASP A 193 14.95 -10.44 25.45
CA ASP A 193 14.59 -10.99 26.75
C ASP A 193 13.92 -12.37 26.61
N HIS A 194 13.07 -12.54 25.59
CA HIS A 194 12.46 -13.83 25.30
C HIS A 194 13.52 -14.90 25.03
N VAL A 195 14.44 -14.63 24.10
CA VAL A 195 15.52 -15.56 23.74
C VAL A 195 16.45 -15.81 24.93
N SER A 196 16.81 -14.76 25.68
CA SER A 196 17.70 -14.88 26.84
C SER A 196 17.11 -15.75 27.96
N ARG A 197 15.79 -15.70 28.18
CA ARG A 197 15.13 -16.57 29.17
C ARG A 197 15.10 -18.03 28.74
N GLN A 198 15.01 -18.30 27.44
CA GLN A 198 15.05 -19.66 26.89
C GLN A 198 16.47 -20.24 26.86
N HIS A 199 17.47 -19.37 26.71
CA HIS A 199 18.88 -19.75 26.55
C HIS A 199 19.79 -18.89 27.47
N PRO A 200 19.75 -19.08 28.80
CA PRO A 200 20.52 -18.26 29.75
C PRO A 200 22.04 -18.37 29.58
N GLU A 201 22.51 -19.44 28.92
CA GLU A 201 23.92 -19.73 28.67
C GLU A 201 24.47 -19.06 27.40
N TRP A 202 23.62 -18.51 26.53
CA TRP A 202 24.06 -17.88 25.29
C TRP A 202 24.69 -16.52 25.52
N ASP A 203 25.69 -16.20 24.72
CA ASP A 203 26.26 -14.86 24.68
C ASP A 203 25.29 -13.85 24.04
N LYS A 204 25.57 -12.56 24.26
CA LYS A 204 24.70 -11.47 23.83
C LYS A 204 24.56 -11.37 22.30
N ASP A 205 25.61 -11.68 21.55
CA ASP A 205 25.57 -11.55 20.09
C ASP A 205 24.71 -12.66 19.48
N THR A 206 24.80 -13.87 20.02
CA THR A 206 23.93 -14.99 19.67
C THR A 206 22.47 -14.69 19.98
N VAL A 207 22.17 -14.18 21.19
CA VAL A 207 20.81 -13.76 21.58
C VAL A 207 20.24 -12.72 20.62
N ASN A 208 21.00 -11.66 20.33
CA ASN A 208 20.57 -10.57 19.44
C ASN A 208 20.29 -11.08 18.03
N THR A 209 21.15 -11.96 17.52
CA THR A 209 21.01 -12.54 16.18
C THR A 209 19.75 -13.39 16.07
N VAL A 210 19.50 -14.26 17.06
CA VAL A 210 18.32 -15.13 17.08
C VAL A 210 17.05 -14.32 17.28
N ALA A 211 17.05 -13.30 18.16
CA ALA A 211 15.90 -12.42 18.36
C ALA A 211 15.52 -11.67 17.07
N ALA A 212 16.51 -11.19 16.31
CA ALA A 212 16.28 -10.53 15.03
C ALA A 212 15.68 -11.47 13.98
N LEU A 213 16.15 -12.72 13.94
CA LEU A 213 15.62 -13.74 13.04
C LEU A 213 14.17 -14.11 13.39
N GLU A 214 13.91 -14.41 14.67
CA GLU A 214 12.56 -14.76 15.14
C GLU A 214 11.56 -13.63 14.90
N TRP A 215 11.97 -12.39 15.15
CA TRP A 215 11.17 -11.21 14.84
C TRP A 215 10.79 -11.17 13.36
N THR A 216 11.79 -11.25 12.48
CA THR A 216 11.60 -11.07 11.04
C THR A 216 10.71 -12.18 10.46
N GLU A 217 10.93 -13.43 10.88
CA GLU A 217 10.11 -14.57 10.47
C GLU A 217 8.68 -14.50 11.03
N GLY A 218 8.52 -14.11 12.30
CA GLY A 218 7.21 -13.93 12.92
C GLY A 218 6.42 -12.80 12.26
N ALA A 219 7.06 -11.65 11.99
CA ALA A 219 6.43 -10.52 11.34
C ALA A 219 5.97 -10.88 9.92
N LYS A 220 6.84 -11.57 9.15
CA LYS A 220 6.49 -12.11 7.84
C LYS A 220 5.31 -13.07 7.91
N LEU A 221 5.34 -14.00 8.87
CA LEU A 221 4.25 -14.97 9.08
C LEU A 221 2.90 -14.27 9.23
N PHE A 222 2.80 -13.25 10.08
CA PHE A 222 1.54 -12.55 10.33
C PHE A 222 1.10 -11.71 9.14
N MET A 223 1.99 -10.88 8.57
CA MET A 223 1.60 -9.96 7.51
C MET A 223 1.29 -10.68 6.19
N GLU A 224 2.13 -11.63 5.78
CA GLU A 224 1.96 -12.35 4.52
C GLU A 224 0.73 -13.28 4.58
N SER A 225 0.54 -14.00 5.70
CA SER A 225 -0.62 -14.89 5.85
C SER A 225 -1.94 -14.12 5.91
N THR A 226 -1.95 -12.91 6.47
CA THR A 226 -3.13 -12.04 6.47
C THR A 226 -3.52 -11.63 5.05
N LEU A 227 -2.56 -11.15 4.25
CA LEU A 227 -2.84 -10.80 2.85
C LEU A 227 -3.29 -12.02 2.03
N GLN A 228 -2.67 -13.19 2.23
CA GLN A 228 -3.06 -14.43 1.56
C GLN A 228 -4.52 -14.77 1.84
N LEU A 229 -4.92 -14.72 3.11
CA LEU A 229 -6.31 -14.96 3.51
C LEU A 229 -7.26 -13.89 2.98
N ALA A 230 -6.89 -12.61 3.08
CA ALA A 230 -7.72 -11.51 2.61
C ALA A 230 -8.00 -11.59 1.10
N LYS A 231 -6.98 -11.90 0.29
CA LYS A 231 -7.14 -12.13 -1.15
C LYS A 231 -7.95 -13.37 -1.47
N LEU A 232 -7.86 -14.41 -0.65
CA LEU A 232 -8.67 -15.61 -0.87
C LEU A 232 -10.16 -15.36 -0.59
N LEU A 233 -10.46 -14.60 0.47
CA LEU A 233 -11.82 -14.24 0.84
C LEU A 233 -12.41 -13.20 -0.13
N ARG A 234 -11.63 -12.22 -0.57
CA ARG A 234 -12.06 -11.15 -1.50
C ARG A 234 -11.11 -11.08 -2.69
N PRO A 235 -11.21 -12.02 -3.66
CA PRO A 235 -10.27 -12.17 -4.75
C PRO A 235 -10.36 -11.09 -5.83
N LYS A 236 -11.38 -10.23 -5.81
CA LYS A 236 -11.52 -9.07 -6.71
C LYS A 236 -11.08 -7.75 -6.07
N ALA A 237 -10.92 -7.71 -4.75
CA ALA A 237 -10.50 -6.51 -4.01
C ALA A 237 -9.01 -6.24 -4.14
N LEU A 238 -8.59 -4.98 -4.05
CA LEU A 238 -7.19 -4.59 -4.10
C LEU A 238 -6.62 -4.45 -2.69
N TRP A 239 -5.94 -5.50 -2.24
CA TRP A 239 -5.28 -5.61 -0.94
C TRP A 239 -3.84 -5.09 -0.93
N GLY A 240 -3.54 -4.26 0.05
CA GLY A 240 -2.20 -3.80 0.40
C GLY A 240 -2.16 -3.22 1.81
N TYR A 241 -0.96 -3.02 2.35
CA TYR A 241 -0.80 -2.31 3.62
C TYR A 241 -0.65 -0.80 3.39
N TYR A 242 -1.28 -0.01 4.26
CA TYR A 242 -0.98 1.42 4.39
C TYR A 242 0.52 1.62 4.61
N HIS A 243 1.05 2.72 4.12
CA HIS A 243 2.42 3.21 4.33
C HIS A 243 3.51 2.50 3.51
N TYR A 244 3.23 1.33 2.91
CA TYR A 244 4.24 0.55 2.20
C TYR A 244 4.26 0.80 0.68
N PRO A 245 5.44 0.98 0.07
CA PRO A 245 6.77 1.00 0.71
C PRO A 245 7.04 2.30 1.47
N TYR A 246 7.78 2.18 2.57
CA TYR A 246 8.18 3.32 3.37
C TYR A 246 9.32 4.09 2.69
N CYS A 247 9.30 5.42 2.80
CA CYS A 247 10.34 6.31 2.28
C CYS A 247 10.49 7.54 3.18
N MET A 248 11.50 7.50 4.05
CA MET A 248 11.95 8.69 4.76
C MET A 248 12.79 9.55 3.80
N VAL A 249 12.31 10.73 3.46
CA VAL A 249 13.02 11.67 2.58
C VAL A 249 13.77 12.69 3.44
N LEU A 250 15.04 12.95 3.11
CA LEU A 250 15.83 14.00 3.75
C LEU A 250 15.41 15.37 3.20
N ALA A 251 15.56 16.44 4.00
CA ALA A 251 15.24 17.79 3.56
C ALA A 251 15.91 18.12 2.22
N ASN A 252 15.14 18.62 1.26
CA ASN A 252 15.56 19.01 -0.09
C ASN A 252 16.16 17.85 -0.93
N SER A 253 15.67 16.63 -0.73
CA SER A 253 16.06 15.46 -1.52
C SER A 253 14.87 14.90 -2.30
N THR A 254 15.11 14.47 -3.54
CA THR A 254 14.15 13.68 -4.34
C THR A 254 14.33 12.17 -4.14
N GLN A 255 15.17 11.76 -3.18
CA GLN A 255 15.49 10.36 -2.91
C GLN A 255 15.21 10.01 -1.46
N CYS A 256 14.80 8.77 -1.22
CA CYS A 256 14.71 8.24 0.13
C CYS A 256 16.09 8.18 0.78
N HIS A 257 16.11 8.19 2.11
CA HIS A 257 17.29 7.90 2.90
C HIS A 257 17.98 6.63 2.37
N PRO A 258 19.33 6.59 2.22
CA PRO A 258 20.03 5.51 1.50
C PRO A 258 19.82 4.10 2.05
N LEU A 259 19.41 3.96 3.31
CA LEU A 259 19.08 2.67 3.92
C LEU A 259 17.69 2.16 3.52
N GLN A 260 16.77 3.05 3.19
CA GLN A 260 15.37 2.71 3.00
C GLN A 260 15.14 1.79 1.79
N PRO A 261 15.77 2.01 0.63
CA PRO A 261 15.67 1.06 -0.48
C PRO A 261 16.12 -0.36 -0.13
N LYS A 262 17.13 -0.51 0.73
CA LYS A 262 17.61 -1.83 1.19
C LYS A 262 16.58 -2.49 2.12
N LEU A 263 16.04 -1.74 3.07
CA LEU A 263 14.99 -2.24 3.98
C LEU A 263 13.72 -2.64 3.22
N ASN A 264 13.35 -1.89 2.17
CA ASN A 264 12.22 -2.28 1.32
C ASN A 264 12.54 -3.53 0.48
N ASP A 265 13.78 -3.67 -0.01
CA ASP A 265 14.21 -4.88 -0.73
C ASP A 265 14.17 -6.15 0.16
N GLU A 266 14.45 -6.03 1.47
CA GLU A 266 14.35 -7.14 2.44
C GLU A 266 12.93 -7.71 2.58
N ILE A 267 11.90 -6.90 2.28
CA ILE A 267 10.48 -7.28 2.41
C ILE A 267 9.77 -7.38 1.07
N LEU A 268 10.48 -7.71 0.00
CA LEU A 268 9.88 -7.99 -1.32
C LEU A 268 8.73 -9.00 -1.26
N TRP A 269 8.76 -9.93 -0.30
CA TRP A 269 7.66 -10.86 -0.04
C TRP A 269 6.31 -10.15 0.23
N LEU A 270 6.32 -9.00 0.93
CA LEU A 270 5.11 -8.23 1.22
C LEU A 270 4.52 -7.64 -0.06
N PHE A 271 5.39 -7.08 -0.90
CA PHE A 271 4.99 -6.45 -2.16
C PHE A 271 4.56 -7.46 -3.22
N ASN A 272 5.15 -8.65 -3.21
CA ASN A 272 4.76 -9.76 -4.06
C ASN A 272 3.38 -10.33 -3.68
N GLU A 273 3.08 -10.32 -2.38
CA GLU A 273 1.77 -10.75 -1.88
C GLU A 273 0.69 -9.67 -2.09
N SER A 274 1.07 -8.39 -2.12
CA SER A 274 0.17 -7.25 -2.29
C SER A 274 -0.29 -7.06 -3.74
N THR A 275 -1.58 -6.79 -3.93
CA THR A 275 -2.17 -6.44 -5.25
C THR A 275 -2.12 -4.94 -5.55
N ILE A 276 -1.80 -4.12 -4.54
CA ILE A 276 -1.70 -2.66 -4.63
C ILE A 276 -0.72 -2.16 -3.56
N MET A 277 -0.07 -1.02 -3.80
CA MET A 277 0.74 -0.28 -2.81
C MET A 277 0.06 1.02 -2.42
N TYR A 278 0.22 1.40 -1.14
CA TYR A 278 -0.32 2.62 -0.56
C TYR A 278 0.81 3.46 0.08
N PRO A 279 1.75 4.03 -0.70
CA PRO A 279 2.76 4.92 -0.14
C PRO A 279 2.08 6.14 0.49
N SER A 280 2.39 6.41 1.76
CA SER A 280 1.98 7.67 2.40
C SER A 280 2.83 8.81 1.83
N ILE A 281 2.16 9.85 1.34
CA ILE A 281 2.79 11.07 0.82
C ILE A 281 2.40 12.30 1.65
N TYR A 282 2.09 12.09 2.93
CA TYR A 282 1.65 13.16 3.82
C TYR A 282 2.67 14.30 3.88
N LEU A 283 2.16 15.53 3.91
CA LEU A 283 2.95 16.73 4.10
C LEU A 283 3.05 17.01 5.61
N ILE A 284 4.29 17.07 6.10
CA ILE A 284 4.62 17.26 7.51
C ILE A 284 5.56 18.47 7.60
N PRO A 285 5.03 19.69 7.86
CA PRO A 285 5.81 20.93 7.86
C PRO A 285 7.02 20.90 8.79
N GLU A 286 6.93 20.20 9.92
CA GLU A 286 8.02 20.11 10.91
C GLU A 286 9.20 19.27 10.43
N HIS A 287 9.03 18.48 9.37
CA HIS A 287 10.02 17.50 8.90
C HIS A 287 10.54 17.78 7.50
N VAL A 288 9.84 18.60 6.71
CA VAL A 288 10.10 18.75 5.28
C VAL A 288 10.09 20.22 4.88
N ALA A 289 11.22 20.69 4.34
CA ALA A 289 11.35 22.03 3.77
C ALA A 289 10.92 22.11 2.29
N ASP A 290 10.91 20.98 1.57
CA ASP A 290 10.55 20.85 0.16
C ASP A 290 9.58 19.67 -0.02
N PHE A 291 8.28 19.99 -0.10
CA PHE A 291 7.22 19.00 -0.24
C PHE A 291 7.22 18.32 -1.60
N GLU A 292 7.52 19.05 -2.68
CA GLU A 292 7.54 18.50 -4.03
C GLU A 292 8.57 17.37 -4.12
N SER A 293 9.82 17.64 -3.73
CA SER A 293 10.88 16.63 -3.76
C SER A 293 10.57 15.44 -2.86
N SER A 294 9.94 15.68 -1.70
CA SER A 294 9.51 14.64 -0.77
C SER A 294 8.48 13.69 -1.39
N VAL A 295 7.43 14.23 -2.02
CA VAL A 295 6.42 13.42 -2.71
C VAL A 295 7.06 12.64 -3.87
N LYS A 296 7.89 13.30 -4.69
CA LYS A 296 8.60 12.65 -5.80
C LYS A 296 9.47 11.49 -5.32
N GLY A 297 10.20 11.63 -4.22
CA GLY A 297 11.04 10.57 -3.67
C GLY A 297 10.25 9.36 -3.18
N ARG A 298 9.13 9.58 -2.50
CA ARG A 298 8.23 8.51 -2.03
C ARG A 298 7.61 7.75 -3.18
N LEU A 299 7.14 8.45 -4.21
CA LEU A 299 6.57 7.83 -5.40
C LEU A 299 7.62 7.10 -6.26
N ALA A 300 8.83 7.65 -6.37
CA ALA A 300 9.94 7.00 -7.05
C ALA A 300 10.27 5.65 -6.39
N GLU A 301 10.30 5.59 -5.06
CA GLU A 301 10.54 4.34 -4.33
C GLU A 301 9.37 3.36 -4.46
N ALA A 302 8.13 3.84 -4.44
CA ALA A 302 6.95 3.01 -4.70
C ALA A 302 7.06 2.29 -6.05
N PHE A 303 7.40 3.02 -7.11
CA PHE A 303 7.57 2.42 -8.43
C PHE A 303 8.83 1.56 -8.56
N ARG A 304 9.94 1.93 -7.92
CA ARG A 304 11.14 1.09 -7.89
C ARG A 304 10.87 -0.29 -7.28
N ILE A 305 10.13 -0.34 -6.17
CA ILE A 305 9.74 -1.61 -5.57
C ILE A 305 8.72 -2.33 -6.44
N ARG A 306 7.75 -1.60 -7.04
CA ARG A 306 6.75 -2.20 -7.92
C ARG A 306 7.41 -2.92 -9.08
N GLU A 307 8.36 -2.28 -9.75
CA GLU A 307 9.16 -2.87 -10.83
C GLU A 307 9.97 -4.11 -10.42
N LYS A 308 10.43 -4.18 -9.16
CA LYS A 308 11.13 -5.34 -8.60
C LYS A 308 10.19 -6.46 -8.11
N SER A 309 8.93 -6.16 -7.85
CA SER A 309 7.96 -7.12 -7.33
C SER A 309 7.53 -8.13 -8.40
N SER A 310 6.82 -9.18 -7.98
CA SER A 310 6.23 -10.18 -8.89
C SER A 310 5.13 -9.61 -9.80
N ASP A 311 4.66 -8.39 -9.56
CA ASP A 311 3.66 -7.72 -10.39
C ASP A 311 4.09 -6.27 -10.73
N PRO A 312 5.01 -6.08 -11.68
CA PRO A 312 5.52 -4.76 -12.06
C PRO A 312 4.50 -3.84 -12.74
N LYS A 313 3.34 -4.37 -13.13
CA LYS A 313 2.22 -3.60 -13.68
C LYS A 313 1.08 -3.41 -12.65
N GLY A 314 1.29 -3.85 -11.41
CA GLY A 314 0.32 -3.74 -10.32
C GLY A 314 0.03 -2.30 -9.89
N ALA A 315 -1.00 -2.13 -9.07
CA ALA A 315 -1.47 -0.81 -8.70
C ALA A 315 -0.60 -0.10 -7.65
N VAL A 316 -0.55 1.22 -7.76
CA VAL A 316 0.00 2.14 -6.75
C VAL A 316 -1.04 3.24 -6.58
N MET A 317 -1.53 3.45 -5.36
CA MET A 317 -2.42 4.54 -4.99
C MET A 317 -1.73 5.40 -3.95
N SER A 318 -1.51 6.67 -4.27
CA SER A 318 -0.94 7.61 -3.30
C SER A 318 -1.90 7.77 -2.13
N TYR A 319 -1.41 7.71 -0.89
CA TYR A 319 -2.21 7.97 0.29
C TYR A 319 -1.83 9.33 0.87
N THR A 320 -2.75 10.28 0.85
CA THR A 320 -2.49 11.67 1.22
C THR A 320 -3.50 12.19 2.22
N ARG A 321 -3.11 13.24 2.96
CA ARG A 321 -4.07 14.14 3.60
C ARG A 321 -4.50 15.22 2.61
N PHE A 322 -5.46 16.04 3.03
CA PHE A 322 -5.78 17.32 2.38
C PHE A 322 -5.47 18.52 3.31
N ASN A 323 -4.91 18.23 4.49
CA ASN A 323 -4.40 19.17 5.48
C ASN A 323 -3.00 18.75 5.95
N TYR A 324 -2.21 19.72 6.42
CA TYR A 324 -0.88 19.41 6.94
C TYR A 324 -0.97 18.59 8.22
N THR A 325 -0.13 17.57 8.31
CA THR A 325 -0.10 16.63 9.43
C THR A 325 0.02 17.39 10.76
N SER A 326 -0.77 17.00 11.76
CA SER A 326 -0.83 17.66 13.08
C SER A 326 -1.32 19.11 13.08
N THR A 327 -1.96 19.58 12.00
CA THR A 327 -2.56 20.92 11.91
C THR A 327 -4.00 20.86 11.37
N TYR A 328 -4.72 21.99 11.47
CA TYR A 328 -6.03 22.19 10.82
C TYR A 328 -5.92 22.91 9.47
N TYR A 329 -4.72 23.25 9.04
CA TYR A 329 -4.52 24.02 7.81
C TYR A 329 -4.62 23.12 6.60
N TYR A 330 -5.55 23.44 5.70
CA TYR A 330 -5.65 22.80 4.40
C TYR A 330 -4.41 23.06 3.55
N PHE A 331 -4.12 22.13 2.64
CA PHE A 331 -3.04 22.34 1.67
C PHE A 331 -3.32 23.56 0.80
N THR A 332 -2.26 24.33 0.54
CA THR A 332 -2.29 25.38 -0.47
C THR A 332 -2.52 24.80 -1.87
N LEU A 333 -2.89 25.64 -2.84
CA LEU A 333 -3.02 25.22 -4.23
C LEU A 333 -1.71 24.62 -4.79
N GLU A 334 -0.57 25.17 -4.36
CA GLU A 334 0.75 24.67 -4.71
C GLU A 334 0.97 23.25 -4.16
N ASP A 335 0.63 23.01 -2.90
CA ASP A 335 0.82 21.71 -2.28
C ASP A 335 -0.20 20.64 -2.74
N LEU A 336 -1.39 21.07 -3.18
CA LEU A 336 -2.30 20.22 -3.93
C LEU A 336 -1.69 19.76 -5.26
N ASN A 337 -0.93 20.63 -5.96
CA ASN A 337 -0.20 20.22 -7.15
C ASN A 337 0.96 19.27 -6.81
N HIS A 338 1.75 19.58 -5.78
CA HIS A 338 2.85 18.74 -5.32
C HIS A 338 2.41 17.34 -4.83
N THR A 339 1.12 17.15 -4.54
CA THR A 339 0.55 15.86 -4.12
C THR A 339 -0.26 15.20 -5.23
N ILE A 340 -1.36 15.81 -5.67
CA ILE A 340 -2.33 15.23 -6.60
C ILE A 340 -1.75 15.17 -8.02
N LEU A 341 -1.30 16.31 -8.54
CA LEU A 341 -0.78 16.39 -9.90
C LEU A 341 0.51 15.56 -10.02
N THR A 342 1.44 15.70 -9.08
CA THR A 342 2.66 14.88 -9.04
C THR A 342 2.34 13.38 -9.00
N SER A 343 1.31 12.94 -8.28
CA SER A 343 0.88 11.52 -8.29
C SER A 343 0.44 11.07 -9.69
N ALA A 344 -0.35 11.88 -10.38
CA ALA A 344 -0.77 11.60 -11.75
C ALA A 344 0.42 11.58 -12.73
N GLU A 345 1.37 12.50 -12.56
CA GLU A 345 2.61 12.57 -13.35
C GLU A 345 3.58 11.42 -13.10
N PHE A 346 3.51 10.75 -11.95
CA PHE A 346 4.23 9.50 -11.70
C PHE A 346 3.50 8.27 -12.29
N GLY A 347 2.29 8.46 -12.83
CA GLY A 347 1.47 7.40 -13.39
C GLY A 347 0.92 6.44 -12.33
N THR A 348 0.57 6.95 -11.15
CA THR A 348 -0.19 6.18 -10.15
C THR A 348 -1.59 5.85 -10.68
N HIS A 349 -2.25 4.88 -10.06
CA HIS A 349 -3.63 4.53 -10.41
C HIS A 349 -4.63 5.54 -9.85
N GLY A 350 -4.16 6.45 -8.99
CA GLY A 350 -4.97 7.45 -8.33
C GLY A 350 -4.37 7.89 -7.00
N ILE A 351 -5.23 8.54 -6.22
CA ILE A 351 -4.94 9.11 -4.92
C ILE A 351 -6.11 8.87 -3.96
N VAL A 352 -5.78 8.58 -2.70
CA VAL A 352 -6.74 8.45 -1.60
C VAL A 352 -6.49 9.60 -0.62
N PHE A 353 -7.53 10.39 -0.36
CA PHE A 353 -7.55 11.41 0.68
C PHE A 353 -8.00 10.79 1.99
N TRP A 354 -7.23 11.02 3.06
CA TRP A 354 -7.53 10.60 4.41
C TRP A 354 -7.36 11.77 5.38
N GLY A 355 -8.09 11.75 6.50
CA GLY A 355 -7.94 12.74 7.55
C GLY A 355 -8.72 12.31 8.79
N ASP A 356 -8.07 12.42 9.94
CA ASP A 356 -8.64 12.30 11.28
C ASP A 356 -8.81 13.67 11.97
N ASN A 357 -8.11 14.70 11.46
CA ASN A 357 -8.16 16.08 11.93
C ASN A 357 -9.01 16.97 11.00
N TYR A 358 -10.21 16.53 10.67
CA TYR A 358 -11.19 17.34 9.96
C TYR A 358 -12.35 17.62 10.94
N ASP A 359 -12.83 18.86 10.98
CA ASP A 359 -13.90 19.27 11.90
C ASP A 359 -15.21 19.39 11.14
N ASP A 360 -16.11 18.42 11.34
CA ASP A 360 -17.48 18.42 10.83
C ASP A 360 -18.51 18.69 11.94
N GLY A 361 -18.06 19.29 13.05
CA GLY A 361 -18.85 19.56 14.25
C GLY A 361 -19.60 20.90 14.25
N THR A 362 -19.27 21.82 13.33
CA THR A 362 -19.94 23.12 13.24
C THR A 362 -20.37 23.47 11.82
N LEU A 363 -21.38 24.35 11.72
CA LEU A 363 -21.82 24.93 10.44
C LEU A 363 -20.65 25.62 9.72
N GLN A 364 -19.82 26.36 10.46
CA GLN A 364 -18.72 27.14 9.90
C GLN A 364 -17.63 26.23 9.31
N THR A 365 -17.19 25.20 10.04
CA THR A 365 -16.14 24.29 9.56
C THR A 365 -16.59 23.49 8.34
N CYS A 366 -17.86 23.11 8.29
CA CYS A 366 -18.46 22.50 7.09
C CYS A 366 -18.55 23.45 5.89
N GLN A 367 -18.85 24.74 6.11
CA GLN A 367 -18.80 25.76 5.05
C GLN A 367 -17.37 25.94 4.54
N GLU A 368 -16.39 26.04 5.43
CA GLU A 368 -14.97 26.16 5.08
C GLU A 368 -14.47 24.95 4.29
N LEU A 369 -14.86 23.73 4.67
CA LEU A 369 -14.54 22.52 3.90
C LEU A 369 -15.20 22.54 2.52
N ARG A 370 -16.49 22.89 2.44
CA ARG A 370 -17.21 23.01 1.16
C ARG A 370 -16.52 24.01 0.24
N ASP A 371 -16.18 25.18 0.77
CA ASP A 371 -15.50 26.24 0.01
C ASP A 371 -14.09 25.80 -0.41
N TYR A 372 -13.36 25.08 0.44
CA TYR A 372 -12.05 24.53 0.09
C TYR A 372 -12.14 23.50 -1.04
N VAL A 373 -13.13 22.60 -0.99
CA VAL A 373 -13.39 21.62 -2.06
C VAL A 373 -13.73 22.33 -3.36
N ILE A 374 -14.60 23.33 -3.33
CA ILE A 374 -15.04 24.06 -4.52
C ILE A 374 -13.91 24.87 -5.15
N ASN A 375 -13.14 25.58 -4.33
CA ASN A 375 -12.21 26.59 -4.82
C ASN A 375 -10.78 26.07 -5.02
N ALA A 376 -10.40 24.95 -4.40
CA ALA A 376 -9.02 24.44 -4.45
C ALA A 376 -8.94 22.94 -4.78
N LEU A 377 -9.41 22.06 -3.88
CA LEU A 377 -9.17 20.61 -4.00
C LEU A 377 -9.82 20.01 -5.25
N GLY A 378 -11.11 20.26 -5.46
CA GLY A 378 -11.90 19.73 -6.56
C GLY A 378 -11.33 20.09 -7.94
N PRO A 379 -11.05 21.38 -8.22
CA PRO A 379 -10.41 21.80 -9.46
C PRO A 379 -9.07 21.11 -9.76
N VAL A 380 -8.22 20.90 -8.75
CA VAL A 380 -6.93 20.20 -8.93
C VAL A 380 -7.13 18.72 -9.23
N VAL A 381 -8.10 18.07 -8.58
CA VAL A 381 -8.48 16.68 -8.91
C VAL A 381 -8.91 16.55 -10.37
N VAL A 382 -9.80 17.44 -10.84
CA VAL A 382 -10.26 17.44 -12.24
C VAL A 382 -9.07 17.63 -13.18
N MET A 383 -8.21 18.60 -12.89
CA MET A 383 -7.00 18.86 -13.69
C MET A 383 -6.10 17.62 -13.83
N ALA A 384 -5.85 16.91 -12.72
CA ALA A 384 -5.02 15.71 -12.73
C ALA A 384 -5.67 14.56 -13.50
N ARG A 385 -6.98 14.33 -13.30
CA ARG A 385 -7.75 13.27 -13.98
C ARG A 385 -7.83 13.50 -15.48
N GLU A 386 -8.28 14.68 -15.90
CA GLU A 386 -8.39 15.03 -17.31
C GLU A 386 -7.02 15.10 -18.00
N GLY A 387 -6.01 15.63 -17.31
CA GLY A 387 -4.63 15.66 -17.78
C GLY A 387 -4.10 14.25 -18.03
N ALA A 388 -4.26 13.34 -17.08
CA ALA A 388 -3.82 11.96 -17.21
C ALA A 388 -4.57 11.22 -18.32
N GLY A 389 -5.91 11.37 -18.41
CA GLY A 389 -6.73 10.75 -19.44
C GLY A 389 -6.41 11.25 -20.85
N SER A 390 -6.32 12.58 -21.03
CA SER A 390 -5.90 13.20 -22.29
C SER A 390 -4.51 12.72 -22.71
N CYS A 391 -3.57 12.65 -21.76
CA CYS A 391 -2.22 12.19 -22.04
C CYS A 391 -2.19 10.72 -22.46
N SER A 392 -2.88 9.86 -21.71
CA SER A 392 -3.01 8.43 -22.02
C SER A 392 -3.51 8.21 -23.45
N ASN A 393 -4.60 8.90 -23.82
CA ASN A 393 -5.22 8.78 -25.14
C ASN A 393 -4.32 9.29 -26.28
N LYS A 394 -3.65 10.44 -26.08
CA LYS A 394 -2.85 11.09 -27.14
C LYS A 394 -1.46 10.48 -27.32
N VAL A 395 -0.82 10.05 -26.23
CA VAL A 395 0.60 9.68 -26.21
C VAL A 395 0.80 8.19 -25.97
N CYS A 396 -0.06 7.56 -25.16
CA CYS A 396 0.03 6.14 -24.83
C CYS A 396 -1.05 5.29 -25.51
N SER A 397 -1.61 5.77 -26.63
CA SER A 397 -2.62 5.07 -27.44
C SER A 397 -3.89 4.67 -26.68
N GLY A 398 -4.18 5.29 -25.53
CA GLY A 398 -5.23 4.88 -24.60
C GLY A 398 -4.95 3.54 -23.89
N GLN A 399 -3.73 3.02 -23.97
CA GLN A 399 -3.31 1.71 -23.48
C GLN A 399 -2.16 1.78 -22.47
N GLY A 400 -1.98 2.93 -21.83
CA GLY A 400 -0.98 3.14 -20.78
C GLY A 400 -1.16 4.45 -20.04
N ARG A 401 -0.51 4.57 -18.88
CA ARG A 401 -0.41 5.84 -18.14
C ARG A 401 0.80 6.62 -18.59
N CYS A 402 0.67 7.92 -18.70
CA CYS A 402 1.82 8.79 -18.87
C CYS A 402 2.64 8.88 -17.58
N VAL A 403 3.94 9.10 -17.73
CA VAL A 403 4.89 9.43 -16.66
C VAL A 403 5.71 10.63 -17.11
N GLY A 404 5.67 11.73 -16.37
CA GLY A 404 6.21 13.05 -16.76
C GLY A 404 5.13 14.14 -16.75
N GLU A 405 5.41 15.32 -17.31
CA GLU A 405 4.50 16.48 -17.26
C GLU A 405 3.22 16.26 -18.11
N ILE A 406 2.18 15.70 -17.51
CA ILE A 406 0.97 15.24 -18.23
C ILE A 406 0.18 16.38 -18.89
N LEU A 407 0.33 17.61 -18.40
CA LEU A 407 -0.38 18.79 -18.91
C LEU A 407 0.27 19.38 -20.17
N THR A 408 1.54 19.09 -20.41
CA THR A 408 2.33 19.61 -21.55
C THR A 408 2.73 18.50 -22.53
N CYS A 409 2.69 17.25 -22.08
CA CYS A 409 2.91 16.05 -22.88
C CYS A 409 2.09 16.05 -24.19
N GLY A 410 2.74 15.76 -25.33
CA GLY A 410 2.10 15.75 -26.64
C GLY A 410 1.77 17.13 -27.26
N LYS A 411 2.16 18.25 -26.64
CA LYS A 411 1.98 19.60 -27.22
C LYS A 411 3.07 20.01 -28.23
N GLY A 412 4.09 19.17 -28.45
CA GLY A 412 5.10 19.37 -29.51
C GLY A 412 4.59 19.01 -30.90
N ASP A 413 5.14 19.64 -31.95
CA ASP A 413 4.67 19.49 -33.35
C ASP A 413 4.75 18.03 -33.87
N HIS A 414 3.63 17.31 -33.75
CA HIS A 414 3.45 15.95 -34.24
C HIS A 414 3.52 15.84 -35.78
N ARG A 415 3.54 16.95 -36.54
CA ARG A 415 3.67 16.89 -38.01
C ARG A 415 5.07 16.51 -38.47
N GLN A 416 6.11 16.70 -37.66
CA GLN A 416 7.48 16.27 -38.01
C GLN A 416 7.86 14.87 -37.49
N LYS A 417 7.20 14.36 -36.44
CA LYS A 417 7.56 13.08 -35.80
C LYS A 417 7.04 11.82 -36.52
N ARG A 418 6.06 11.94 -37.43
CA ARG A 418 5.59 10.80 -38.26
C ARG A 418 6.62 10.25 -39.27
N LYS A 419 7.78 10.91 -39.44
CA LYS A 419 8.86 10.48 -40.35
C LYS A 419 10.04 9.79 -39.66
N LYS A 420 10.11 9.71 -38.33
CA LYS A 420 11.16 8.97 -37.61
C LYS A 420 10.51 8.05 -36.57
N ARG A 421 10.63 6.74 -36.77
CA ARG A 421 9.96 5.66 -36.03
C ARG A 421 10.35 5.51 -34.54
N GLU A 422 11.11 6.43 -33.95
CA GLU A 422 11.65 6.30 -32.59
C GLU A 422 11.91 7.66 -31.94
N VAL A 423 10.89 8.49 -31.72
CA VAL A 423 11.07 9.73 -30.94
C VAL A 423 10.18 9.66 -29.71
N LYS A 424 10.79 9.22 -28.60
CA LYS A 424 10.32 9.41 -27.22
C LYS A 424 9.90 10.88 -27.08
N ASP A 425 8.72 11.16 -26.54
CA ASP A 425 8.40 12.54 -26.17
C ASP A 425 9.41 12.96 -25.10
N SER A 426 10.06 14.12 -25.26
CA SER A 426 11.13 14.55 -24.33
C SER A 426 10.56 14.93 -22.96
N VAL A 427 9.24 15.06 -22.87
CA VAL A 427 8.49 15.56 -21.71
C VAL A 427 7.88 14.43 -20.87
N CYS A 428 7.59 13.27 -21.49
CA CYS A 428 6.81 12.19 -20.88
C CYS A 428 7.06 10.84 -21.54
N THR A 429 6.76 9.76 -20.81
CA THR A 429 6.87 8.36 -21.25
C THR A 429 5.60 7.59 -20.90
N CYS A 430 5.47 6.36 -21.40
CA CYS A 430 4.30 5.53 -21.14
C CYS A 430 4.63 4.31 -20.26
N ARG A 431 3.80 4.08 -19.24
CA ARG A 431 3.69 2.81 -18.51
C ARG A 431 2.47 2.05 -19.03
N CYS A 432 2.70 1.08 -19.90
CA CYS A 432 1.63 0.36 -20.59
C CYS A 432 0.82 -0.54 -19.67
N PHE A 433 -0.48 -0.61 -19.96
CA PHE A 433 -1.39 -1.54 -19.31
C PHE A 433 -0.98 -3.01 -19.57
N VAL A 434 -1.56 -3.92 -18.80
CA VAL A 434 -1.33 -5.36 -18.98
C VAL A 434 -1.80 -5.75 -20.39
N GLY A 435 -1.02 -6.56 -21.09
CA GLY A 435 -1.28 -6.93 -22.49
C GLY A 435 -0.80 -5.93 -23.55
N TRP A 436 -0.25 -4.78 -23.15
CA TRP A 436 0.30 -3.78 -24.08
C TRP A 436 1.78 -3.49 -23.82
N GLN A 437 2.48 -3.08 -24.89
CA GLN A 437 3.91 -2.77 -24.92
C GLN A 437 4.26 -1.75 -26.00
N GLY A 438 5.52 -1.33 -26.02
CA GLY A 438 6.04 -0.29 -26.92
C GLY A 438 6.16 1.05 -26.21
N TYR A 439 6.82 2.01 -26.86
CA TYR A 439 7.06 3.34 -26.27
C TYR A 439 5.76 4.15 -26.11
N ASP A 440 4.74 3.87 -26.93
CA ASP A 440 3.42 4.51 -26.95
C ASP A 440 2.27 3.52 -26.65
N CYS A 441 2.60 2.31 -26.17
CA CYS A 441 1.64 1.26 -25.85
C CYS A 441 0.72 0.82 -26.99
N SER A 442 1.07 1.09 -28.25
CA SER A 442 0.25 0.74 -29.42
C SER A 442 0.29 -0.75 -29.81
N THR A 443 1.19 -1.53 -29.21
CA THR A 443 1.43 -2.92 -29.60
C THR A 443 0.93 -3.89 -28.53
N ARG A 444 0.11 -4.88 -28.93
CA ARG A 444 -0.29 -5.97 -28.04
C ARG A 444 0.87 -6.94 -27.80
N VAL A 445 1.02 -7.38 -26.55
CA VAL A 445 1.91 -8.48 -26.17
C VAL A 445 1.35 -9.78 -26.76
N LYS A 446 2.17 -10.52 -27.51
CA LYS A 446 1.81 -11.87 -27.96
C LYS A 446 2.26 -12.85 -26.87
N TYR A 447 1.31 -13.58 -26.30
CA TYR A 447 1.56 -14.64 -25.33
C TYR A 447 1.74 -15.99 -26.03
#